data_AF-A0A964FQS6-F1
#
_entry.id   AF-A0A964FQS6-F1
#
_cell.length_a   1.000
_cell.length_b   1.000
_cell.length_c   1.000
_cell.angle_alpha   90.00
_cell.angle_beta   90.00
_cell.angle_gamma   90.00
#
_symmetry.space_group_name_H-M   'P 1'
#
loop_
_entity.id
_entity.type
_entity.pdbx_description
1 polymer ?
#
loop_
_entity_poly.entity_id
_entity_poly.type
_entity_poly.pdbx_seq_one_letter_code
_entity_poly.pdbx_strand_id
1 'polypeptide(L)'
;MNRRIDWFSLQEEEYMALLPDAEGIIRSIIFPGLWLAASALLDGDIPSALAKPSKRIATLQAGLNSDAHQEFVQQLASFPKATL
;
A
#
# COMPACT_ATOMS: atom_id res chain seq x y z
N MET A 1 18.56 -7.89 -14.40
CA MET A 1 17.78 -6.66 -14.12
C MET A 1 17.11 -6.83 -12.76
N ASN A 2 17.53 -6.08 -11.74
CA ASN A 2 16.91 -6.12 -10.41
C ASN A 2 15.76 -5.10 -10.41
N ARG A 3 14.53 -5.55 -10.73
CA ARG A 3 13.36 -4.66 -10.68
C ARG A 3 13.07 -4.40 -9.20
N ARG A 4 12.94 -3.13 -8.80
CA ARG A 4 12.58 -2.73 -7.43
C ARG A 4 11.49 -1.66 -7.48
N ILE A 5 10.62 -1.62 -6.48
CA ILE A 5 9.64 -0.55 -6.32
C ILE A 5 10.22 0.44 -5.33
N ASP A 6 10.50 1.63 -5.83
CA ASP A 6 10.82 2.80 -5.01
C ASP A 6 9.51 3.55 -4.75
N TRP A 7 9.06 3.57 -3.51
CA TRP A 7 7.87 4.31 -3.09
C TRP A 7 8.29 5.54 -2.31
N PHE A 8 7.64 6.67 -2.56
CA PHE A 8 7.95 7.93 -1.89
C PHE A 8 6.68 8.49 -1.26
N SER A 9 6.81 9.03 -0.06
CA SER A 9 5.78 9.85 0.55
C SER A 9 6.22 11.29 0.57
N LEU A 10 5.33 12.18 0.16
CA LEU A 10 5.52 13.61 0.34
C LEU A 10 5.29 13.93 1.82
N GLN A 11 6.31 14.46 2.48
CA GLN A 11 6.25 14.96 3.86
C GLN A 11 6.96 16.30 3.88
N GLU A 12 6.29 17.34 4.38
CA GLU A 12 6.88 18.68 4.53
C GLU A 12 7.57 19.17 3.25
N GLU A 13 6.90 18.97 2.09
CA GLU A 13 7.38 19.35 0.75
C GLU A 13 8.59 18.54 0.23
N GLU A 14 9.05 17.54 0.97
CA GLU A 14 10.11 16.62 0.57
C GLU A 14 9.59 15.21 0.27
N TYR A 15 10.15 14.57 -0.77
CA TYR A 15 9.85 13.18 -1.10
C TYR A 15 10.74 12.24 -0.28
N MET A 16 10.19 11.69 0.80
CA MET A 16 10.88 10.68 1.60
C MET A 16 10.59 9.27 1.08
N ALA A 17 11.66 8.53 0.79
CA ALA A 17 11.55 7.14 0.37
C ALA A 17 11.02 6.26 1.51
N LEU A 18 9.96 5.51 1.23
CA LEU A 18 9.44 4.49 2.13
C LEU A 18 10.09 3.15 1.81
N LEU A 19 10.88 2.68 2.77
CA LEU A 19 11.51 1.37 2.69
C LEU A 19 10.49 0.27 3.03
N PRO A 20 10.55 -0.89 2.35
CA PRO A 20 9.75 -2.04 2.73
C PRO A 20 10.16 -2.53 4.13
N ASP A 21 9.19 -3.08 4.85
CA ASP A 21 9.43 -3.75 6.12
C ASP A 21 10.15 -5.10 5.94
N ALA A 22 10.39 -5.81 7.05
CA ALA A 22 11.04 -7.12 7.05
C ALA A 22 10.29 -8.18 6.21
N GLU A 23 9.00 -7.98 5.93
CA GLU A 23 8.18 -8.85 5.10
C GLU A 23 8.19 -8.44 3.61
N GLY A 24 8.92 -7.38 3.27
CA GLY A 24 8.96 -6.81 1.92
C GLY A 24 7.75 -5.94 1.59
N ILE A 25 7.01 -5.48 2.60
CA ILE A 25 5.79 -4.70 2.46
C ILE A 25 6.08 -3.22 2.72
N ILE A 26 5.79 -2.38 1.74
CA ILE A 26 5.82 -0.92 1.88
C ILE A 26 4.44 -0.49 2.38
N ARG A 27 4.40 0.20 3.52
CA ARG A 27 3.15 0.69 4.12
C ARG A 27 3.03 2.19 3.88
N SER A 28 1.94 2.61 3.27
CA SER A 28 1.67 4.04 3.08
C SER A 28 1.39 4.72 4.41
N ILE A 29 1.96 5.92 4.60
CA ILE A 29 1.71 6.77 5.77
C ILE A 29 0.52 7.72 5.56
N ILE A 30 0.29 8.16 4.31
CA ILE A 30 -0.82 9.07 3.96
C ILE A 30 -2.14 8.31 3.82
N PHE A 31 -2.06 7.05 3.43
CA PHE A 31 -3.22 6.16 3.31
C PHE A 31 -3.03 4.97 4.26
N PRO A 32 -3.45 5.10 5.53
CA PRO A 32 -3.43 4.00 6.48
C PRO A 32 -4.18 2.80 5.90
N GLY A 33 -3.51 1.66 5.81
CA GLY A 33 -4.03 0.42 5.23
C GLY A 33 -3.67 0.17 3.77
N LEU A 34 -3.05 1.12 3.07
CA LEU A 34 -2.49 0.86 1.75
C LEU A 34 -1.11 0.18 1.90
N TRP A 35 -1.10 -1.14 1.78
CA TRP A 35 0.10 -1.98 1.90
C TRP A 35 0.48 -2.57 0.55
N LEU A 36 1.76 -2.49 0.21
CA LEU A 36 2.31 -2.89 -1.08
C LEU A 36 3.42 -3.91 -0.88
N ALA A 37 3.15 -5.17 -1.21
CA ALA A 37 4.17 -6.21 -1.23
C ALA A 37 5.08 -6.01 -2.46
N ALA A 38 6.21 -5.31 -2.29
CA ALA A 38 7.09 -4.89 -3.38
C ALA A 38 7.50 -6.08 -4.27
N SER A 39 7.94 -7.18 -3.66
CA SER A 39 8.32 -8.41 -4.40
C SER A 39 7.17 -9.02 -5.20
N ALA A 40 5.94 -8.99 -4.67
CA ALA A 40 4.77 -9.57 -5.34
C ALA A 40 4.26 -8.70 -6.51
N LEU A 41 4.53 -7.40 -6.47
CA LEU A 41 4.24 -6.47 -7.56
C LEU A 41 5.31 -6.56 -8.67
N LEU A 42 6.57 -6.80 -8.30
CA LEU A 42 7.70 -6.95 -9.21
C LEU A 42 7.74 -8.29 -9.95
N ASP A 43 7.11 -9.32 -9.38
CA ASP A 43 6.89 -10.64 -9.99
C ASP A 43 5.83 -10.63 -11.12
N GLY A 44 5.37 -9.45 -11.54
CA GLY A 44 4.23 -9.23 -12.44
C GLY A 44 4.35 -9.68 -13.90
N ASP A 45 5.00 -10.82 -14.22
CA ASP A 45 4.99 -11.35 -15.58
C ASP A 45 5.29 -12.86 -15.67
N ILE A 46 4.45 -13.71 -15.07
CA ILE A 46 4.25 -15.06 -15.62
C ILE A 46 2.74 -15.31 -15.67
N PRO A 47 2.14 -15.52 -16.86
CA PRO A 47 0.76 -15.95 -17.01
C PRO A 47 0.65 -17.42 -16.59
N SER A 48 0.89 -17.71 -15.32
CA SER A 48 0.49 -18.97 -14.72
C SER A 48 -0.76 -18.67 -13.94
N ALA A 49 -1.91 -19.06 -14.51
CA ALA A 49 -3.26 -18.90 -13.97
C ALA A 49 -3.48 -19.50 -12.57
N LEU A 50 -2.41 -19.97 -11.90
CA LEU A 50 -2.41 -20.62 -10.59
C LEU A 50 -1.28 -20.14 -9.65
N ALA A 51 -0.41 -19.19 -10.03
CA ALA A 51 0.70 -18.76 -9.18
C ALA A 51 0.63 -17.27 -8.81
N LYS A 52 0.29 -17.02 -7.54
CA LYS A 52 0.56 -15.77 -6.79
C LYS A 52 -0.24 -14.46 -7.07
N PRO A 53 -1.34 -14.38 -7.85
CA PRO A 53 -2.14 -13.14 -7.89
C PRO A 53 -2.78 -12.80 -6.52
N SER A 54 -2.87 -13.79 -5.62
CA SER A 54 -3.49 -13.64 -4.31
C SER A 54 -2.62 -12.91 -3.29
N LYS A 55 -1.28 -12.99 -3.35
CA LYS A 55 -0.46 -12.42 -2.26
C LYS A 55 -0.48 -10.89 -2.26
N ARG A 56 -0.41 -10.26 -3.44
CA ARG A 56 -0.54 -8.79 -3.56
C ARG A 56 -1.90 -8.29 -3.05
N ILE A 57 -2.98 -8.99 -3.42
CA ILE A 57 -4.35 -8.63 -3.04
C ILE A 57 -4.57 -8.94 -1.56
N ALA A 58 -4.04 -10.04 -1.04
CA ALA A 58 -4.15 -10.41 0.37
C ALA A 58 -3.41 -9.42 1.28
N THR A 59 -2.20 -8.97 0.90
CA THR A 59 -1.48 -7.92 1.64
C THR A 59 -2.25 -6.61 1.65
N LEU A 60 -2.81 -6.22 0.50
CA LEU A 60 -3.67 -5.03 0.42
C LEU A 60 -4.93 -5.19 1.28
N GLN A 61 -5.63 -6.32 1.19
CA GLN A 61 -6.82 -6.61 1.98
C GLN A 61 -6.54 -6.64 3.48
N ALA A 62 -5.40 -7.19 3.90
CA ALA A 62 -4.99 -7.17 5.30
C ALA A 62 -4.78 -5.74 5.80
N GLY A 63 -4.18 -4.87 4.98
CA GLY A 63 -4.04 -3.45 5.30
C GLY A 63 -5.38 -2.72 5.37
N LEU A 64 -6.29 -2.98 4.42
CA LEU A 64 -7.64 -2.40 4.43
C LEU A 64 -8.50 -2.90 5.60
N ASN A 65 -8.30 -4.13 6.05
CA ASN A 65 -9.00 -4.66 7.22
C ASN A 65 -8.35 -4.27 8.55
N SER A 66 -7.22 -3.55 8.53
CA SER A 66 -6.57 -3.10 9.75
C SER A 66 -7.35 -1.98 10.44
N ASP A 67 -7.25 -1.93 11.77
CA ASP A 67 -7.89 -0.88 12.58
C ASP A 67 -7.48 0.52 12.13
N ALA A 68 -6.21 0.69 11.73
CA ALA A 68 -5.71 1.96 11.18
C ALA A 68 -6.48 2.41 9.93
N HIS A 69 -6.88 1.48 9.05
CA HIS A 69 -7.71 1.84 7.90
C HIS A 69 -9.14 2.19 8.31
N GLN A 70 -9.72 1.45 9.26
CA GLN A 70 -11.07 1.72 9.75
C GLN A 70 -11.16 3.09 10.42
N GLU A 71 -10.17 3.45 11.25
CA GLU A 71 -10.05 4.79 11.84
C GLU A 71 -9.93 5.87 10.77
N PHE A 72 -9.09 5.65 9.75
CA PHE A 72 -8.95 6.57 8.62
C PHE A 72 -10.25 6.78 7.85
N VAL A 73 -11.00 5.70 7.56
CA VAL A 73 -12.30 5.78 6.89
C VAL A 73 -13.32 6.52 7.74
N GLN A 74 -13.36 6.28 9.05
CA GLN A 74 -14.22 7.02 9.98
C GLN A 74 -13.86 8.51 10.03
N GLN A 75 -12.57 8.84 10.01
CA GLN A 75 -12.09 10.20 9.94
C GLN A 75 -12.55 10.87 8.63
N LEU A 76 -12.35 10.20 7.47
CA LEU A 76 -12.83 10.67 6.16
C LEU A 76 -14.34 10.87 6.09
N ALA A 77 -15.12 9.98 6.69
CA ALA A 77 -16.58 10.12 6.75
C ALA A 77 -17.02 11.31 7.64
N SER A 78 -16.21 11.66 8.63
CA SER A 78 -16.44 12.79 9.53
C SER A 78 -15.98 14.13 8.93
N PHE A 79 -15.13 14.11 7.90
CA PHE A 79 -14.79 15.33 7.18
C PHE A 79 -16.05 15.84 6.46
N PRO A 80 -16.46 17.10 6.70
CA PRO A 80 -17.55 17.70 5.96
C PRO A 80 -17.16 17.66 4.48
N LYS A 81 -17.99 17.02 3.65
CA LYS A 81 -17.82 17.10 2.20
C LYS A 81 -17.74 18.58 1.85
N ALA A 82 -16.60 19.02 1.34
CA ALA A 82 -16.45 20.36 0.80
C ALA A 82 -17.57 20.52 -0.23
N THR A 83 -18.58 21.31 0.13
CA THR A 83 -19.64 21.71 -0.78
C THR A 83 -18.98 22.74 -1.68
N LEU A 84 -18.46 22.29 -2.82
CA LEU A 84 -18.09 23.13 -3.95
C LEU A 84 -19.36 23.59 -4.66
#